data_AF-A0A562QQQ0-F1
#
_entry.id   AF-A0A562QQQ0-F1
#
_cell.length_a   1.000
_cell.length_b   1.000
_cell.length_c   1.000
_cell.angle_alpha   90.00
_cell.angle_beta   90.00
_cell.angle_gamma   90.00
#
_symmetry.space_group_name_H-M   'P 1'
#
loop_
_entity.id
_entity.type
_entity.pdbx_description
1 polymer ?
#
loop_
_entity_poly.entity_id
_entity_poly.type
_entity_poly.pdbx_seq_one_letter_code
_entity_poly.pdbx_strand_id
1 'polypeptide(L)'
;MLIEKGMNYQISQGITSHFNSAEMLTIIGQKGNIVQFTLGNEKGYGSMPIQHLQYLLKKKDITPIYDKRLLLNSAENDERTG
;
A
#
# COMPACT_ATOMS: atom_id res chain seq x y z
N MET A 1 16.29 -5.69 0.05
CA MET A 1 15.27 -4.63 0.09
C MET A 1 15.09 -4.23 1.55
N LEU A 2 15.32 -2.97 1.90
CA LEU A 2 15.00 -2.44 3.23
C LEU A 2 13.52 -2.09 3.22
N ILE A 3 12.75 -2.70 4.12
CA ILE A 3 11.34 -2.40 4.31
C ILE A 3 11.26 -1.54 5.57
N GLU A 4 11.04 -0.25 5.37
CA GLU A 4 10.99 0.70 6.46
C GLU A 4 9.54 0.98 6.87
N LYS A 5 9.35 1.20 8.16
CA LYS A 5 8.07 1.70 8.68
C LYS A 5 7.78 3.05 8.05
N GLY A 6 6.55 3.24 7.57
CA GLY A 6 6.10 4.46 6.90
C GLY A 6 6.24 4.42 5.37
N MET A 7 6.80 3.34 4.80
CA MET A 7 6.76 3.16 3.34
C MET A 7 5.33 2.95 2.85
N ASN A 8 4.95 3.70 1.81
CA ASN A 8 3.65 3.57 1.16
C ASN A 8 3.81 2.90 -0.19
N TYR A 9 2.83 2.06 -0.53
CA TYR A 9 2.72 1.37 -1.79
C TYR A 9 1.33 1.62 -2.37
N GLN A 10 1.28 1.94 -3.65
CA GLN A 10 0.04 2.00 -4.41
C GLN A 10 -0.32 0.58 -4.85
N ILE A 11 -1.59 0.21 -4.64
CA ILE A 11 -2.16 -1.07 -5.06
C ILE A 11 -2.77 -0.90 -6.45
N SER A 12 -2.42 -1.79 -7.37
CA SER A 12 -2.99 -1.82 -8.72
C SER A 12 -4.48 -2.16 -8.68
N GLN A 13 -5.30 -1.48 -9.49
CA GLN A 13 -6.76 -1.65 -9.53
C GLN A 13 -7.21 -3.10 -9.71
N GLY A 14 -6.44 -3.92 -10.43
CA GLY A 14 -6.77 -5.33 -10.68
C GLY A 14 -6.72 -6.24 -9.45
N ILE A 15 -6.12 -5.79 -8.33
CA ILE A 15 -5.98 -6.60 -7.12
C ILE A 15 -6.57 -5.96 -5.86
N THR A 16 -7.20 -4.78 -5.97
CA THR A 16 -7.78 -4.06 -4.83
C THR A 16 -8.81 -4.89 -4.07
N SER A 17 -9.53 -5.80 -4.74
CA SER A 17 -10.46 -6.73 -4.09
C SER A 17 -9.79 -7.61 -3.03
N HIS A 18 -8.50 -7.94 -3.18
CA HIS A 18 -7.74 -8.71 -2.17
C HIS A 18 -7.32 -7.86 -0.97
N PHE A 19 -7.45 -6.53 -1.07
CA PHE A 19 -7.01 -5.56 -0.09
C PHE A 19 -8.18 -4.65 0.35
N ASN A 20 -9.37 -5.22 0.56
CA ASN A 20 -10.57 -4.50 1.00
C ASN A 20 -10.92 -3.27 0.13
N SER A 21 -10.66 -3.38 -1.17
CA SER A 21 -10.82 -2.28 -2.13
C SER A 21 -9.99 -1.03 -1.77
N ALA A 22 -8.90 -1.20 -1.03
CA ALA A 22 -7.96 -0.14 -0.73
C ALA A 22 -7.00 0.06 -1.91
N GLU A 23 -6.67 1.31 -2.17
CA GLU A 23 -5.76 1.72 -3.25
C GLU A 23 -4.32 1.91 -2.73
N MET A 24 -4.13 1.86 -1.41
CA MET A 24 -2.86 2.11 -0.77
C MET A 24 -2.60 1.14 0.38
N LEU A 25 -1.34 0.74 0.50
CA LEU A 25 -0.80 -0.07 1.58
C LEU A 25 0.35 0.69 2.24
N THR A 26 0.31 0.82 3.55
CA THR A 26 1.32 1.51 4.35
C THR A 26 1.97 0.54 5.33
N ILE A 27 3.29 0.48 5.35
CA ILE A 27 4.03 -0.38 6.28
C ILE A 27 4.00 0.25 7.66
N ILE A 28 3.49 -0.49 8.65
CA ILE A 28 3.43 -0.06 10.04
C ILE A 28 4.53 -0.71 10.90
N GLY A 29 5.13 -1.79 10.41
CA GLY A 29 6.26 -2.43 11.07
C GLY A 29 6.71 -3.72 10.40
N GLN A 30 7.80 -4.28 10.92
CA GLN A 30 8.33 -5.58 10.52
C GLN A 30 8.72 -6.35 11.78
N LYS A 31 8.36 -7.64 11.84
CA LYS A 31 8.78 -8.58 12.87
C LYS A 31 9.39 -9.81 12.21
N GLY A 32 10.72 -9.92 12.29
CA GLY A 32 11.45 -10.98 11.59
C GLY A 32 11.20 -10.93 10.08
N ASN A 33 10.62 -12.00 9.54
CA ASN A 33 10.31 -12.13 8.10
C ASN A 33 8.86 -11.74 7.74
N ILE A 34 8.10 -11.18 8.70
CA ILE A 34 6.72 -10.75 8.50
C ILE A 34 6.67 -9.22 8.51
N VAL A 35 5.98 -8.66 7.51
CA VAL A 35 5.69 -7.23 7.38
C VAL A 35 4.26 -7.00 7.83
N GLN A 36 4.07 -6.01 8.69
CA GLN A 36 2.76 -5.54 9.12
C GLN A 36 2.42 -4.27 8.35
N PHE A 37 1.21 -4.19 7.84
CA PHE A 37 0.75 -3.06 7.04
C PHE A 37 -0.68 -2.66 7.40
N THR A 38 -1.02 -1.42 7.07
CA THR A 38 -2.39 -0.91 7.08
C THR A 38 -2.81 -0.57 5.65
N LEU A 39 -4.11 -0.61 5.40
CA LEU A 39 -4.74 -0.30 4.13
C LEU A 39 -5.39 1.08 4.22
N GLY A 40 -5.33 1.86 3.13
CA GLY A 40 -5.62 3.31 3.08
C GLY A 40 -6.74 3.79 4.01
N ASN A 41 -6.48 4.87 4.76
CA ASN A 41 -7.36 5.44 5.79
C ASN A 41 -7.86 4.42 6.82
N GLU A 42 -7.00 3.48 7.25
CA GLU A 42 -7.29 2.50 8.30
C GLU A 42 -8.44 1.52 7.96
N LYS A 43 -8.72 1.34 6.66
CA LYS A 43 -9.73 0.39 6.16
C LYS A 43 -9.42 -1.07 6.52
N GLY A 44 -8.20 -1.37 6.96
CA GLY A 44 -7.85 -2.69 7.49
C GLY A 44 -6.39 -2.80 7.88
N TYR A 45 -6.11 -3.80 8.72
CA TYR A 45 -4.76 -4.19 9.12
C TYR A 45 -4.45 -5.56 8.54
N GLY A 46 -3.23 -5.72 8.07
CA GLY A 46 -2.75 -6.96 7.48
C GLY A 46 -1.33 -7.26 7.88
N SER A 47 -0.95 -8.52 7.68
CA SER A 47 0.45 -8.92 7.77
C SER A 47 0.72 -9.97 6.72
N MET A 48 1.92 -9.92 6.14
CA MET A 48 2.35 -10.85 5.11
C MET A 48 3.85 -11.12 5.20
N PRO A 49 4.34 -12.24 4.66
CA PRO A 49 5.77 -12.48 4.54
C PRO A 49 6.44 -11.42 3.66
N ILE A 50 7.68 -11.05 3.98
CA ILE A 50 8.53 -10.17 3.15
C ILE A 50 8.61 -10.68 1.72
N GLN A 51 8.72 -12.00 1.55
CA GLN A 51 8.76 -12.65 0.24
C GLN A 51 7.47 -12.42 -0.56
N HIS A 52 6.31 -12.34 0.10
CA HIS A 52 5.05 -12.06 -0.57
C HIS A 52 4.97 -10.59 -1.01
N LEU A 53 5.40 -9.64 -0.17
CA LEU A 53 5.54 -8.24 -0.58
C LEU A 53 6.44 -8.10 -1.82
N GLN A 54 7.58 -8.80 -1.82
CA GLN A 54 8.51 -8.82 -2.96
C GLN A 54 7.89 -9.42 -4.22
N TYR A 55 7.08 -10.47 -4.08
CA TYR A 55 6.35 -11.06 -5.18
C TYR A 55 5.37 -10.07 -5.82
N LEU A 56 4.59 -9.36 -4.99
CA LEU A 56 3.64 -8.34 -5.45
C LEU A 56 4.35 -7.19 -6.16
N LEU A 57 5.51 -6.75 -5.65
CA LEU A 57 6.36 -5.75 -6.29
C LEU A 57 6.87 -6.22 -7.66
N LYS A 58 7.37 -7.46 -7.73
CA LYS A 58 7.88 -8.03 -8.98
C LYS A 58 6.79 -8.17 -10.04
N LYS A 59 5.56 -8.45 -9.62
CA LYS A 59 4.39 -8.51 -10.50
C LYS A 59 3.82 -7.15 -10.90
N LYS A 60 4.29 -6.06 -10.30
CA LYS A 60 3.68 -4.71 -10.42
C LYS A 60 2.23 -4.67 -9.90
N ASP A 61 1.88 -5.60 -9.02
CA ASP A 61 0.61 -5.58 -8.30
C ASP A 61 0.60 -4.45 -7.27
N ILE A 62 1.76 -4.14 -6.70
CA ILE A 62 1.98 -2.95 -5.87
C ILE A 62 3.21 -2.18 -6.35
N THR A 63 3.19 -0.86 -6.18
CA THR A 63 4.30 0.03 -6.58
C THR A 63 4.68 0.96 -5.43
N PRO A 64 5.97 1.08 -5.06
CA PRO A 64 6.41 1.99 -4.01
C PRO A 64 6.12 3.45 -4.38
N ILE A 65 5.53 4.19 -3.46
CA ILE A 65 5.30 5.63 -3.59
C ILE A 65 6.50 6.34 -2.94
N TYR A 66 7.46 6.77 -3.77
CA TYR A 66 8.65 7.50 -3.31
C TYR A 66 8.39 9.00 -3.10
N ASP A 67 7.33 9.53 -3.71
CA ASP A 67 7.03 10.96 -3.70
C ASP A 67 5.95 11.29 -2.65
N LYS A 68 6.33 12.05 -1.62
CA LYS A 68 5.37 12.60 -0.63
C LYS A 68 4.28 13.47 -1.26
N ARG A 69 4.51 13.97 -2.48
CA ARG A 69 3.57 14.83 -3.23
C ARG A 69 2.39 14.05 -3.82
N LEU A 70 2.54 12.76 -4.09
CA LEU A 70 1.47 11.93 -4.68
C LEU A 70 0.35 11.63 -3.69
N LEU A 71 0.66 11.59 -2.39
CA LEU A 71 -0.31 11.33 -1.32
C LEU A 71 -1.33 12.47 -1.13
N LEU A 72 -0.99 13.70 -1.52
CA LEU A 72 -1.86 14.87 -1.38
C LEU A 72 -2.90 14.98 -2.52
N ASN A 73 -2.61 14.44 -3.71
CA ASN A 73 -3.51 14.56 -4.87
C ASN A 73 -4.61 13.49 -4.90
N SER A 74 -4.48 12.39 -4.14
CA SER A 74 -5.53 11.36 -4.06
C SER A 74 -6.67 11.73 -3.11
N ALA A 75 -6.51 12.78 -2.30
CA ALA A 75 -7.58 13.29 -1.42
C ALA A 75 -8.44 14.37 -2.10
N GLU A 76 -8.01 14.96 -3.21
CA GLU A 76 -8.71 16.08 -3.88
C GLU A 76 -9.56 15.67 -5.09
N ASN A 77 -9.66 14.38 -5.42
CA ASN A 77 -10.37 13.93 -6.62
C ASN A 77 -11.76 13.32 -6.37
N ASP A 78 -12.37 13.57 -5.20
CA ASP A 78 -13.74 13.12 -4.87
C ASP A 78 -14.80 14.25 -4.97
N GLU A 79 -14.44 15.49 -5.36
CA GLU A 79 -15.40 16.63 -5.34
C GLU A 79 -15.42 17.52 -6.60
N ARG A 80 -15.33 16.98 -7.83
CA ARG A 80 -15.67 17.77 -9.04
C ARG A 80 -16.55 17.01 -10.04
N THR A 81 -17.76 16.72 -9.61
CA THR A 81 -18.94 16.76 -10.50
C THR A 81 -20.05 17.51 -9.78
N GLY A 82 -20.18 18.81 -10.11
CA GLY A 82 -21.19 19.74 -9.60
C GLY A 82 -20.91 21.14 -10.14
#